data_AF-A0A3D2UBP2-F1
#
_entry.id   AF-A0A3D2UBP2-F1
#
_cell.length_a   1.000
_cell.length_b   1.000
_cell.length_c   1.000
_cell.angle_alpha   90.00
_cell.angle_beta   90.00
_cell.angle_gamma   90.00
#
_symmetry.space_group_name_H-M   'P 1'
#
loop_
_entity.id
_entity.type
_entity.pdbx_description
1 polymer ?
#
loop_
_entity_poly.entity_id
_entity_poly.type
_entity_poly.pdbx_seq_one_letter_code
_entity_poly.pdbx_strand_id
1 'polypeptide(L)'
;MEVLGHLPLGAQLSVADMDLEQEMDRPYAYISRMVYGWEGPKGTDIISLEDPENPELIYEWRIENQDLHQRTGGMDVKHFKWNDRYYLVQSLQFGQGGPNTDLGAVILDVTDLPDASTVREVARIREPDMPGGFHNIFIYKHQNDRVYLFTTARAPGALIYDLGMIVDGDLENARVGMVPVPESPMGRGAGRGYHDFYVGYHPDTGEDRFYGGGTGGYYIYDVTDLENPELRITLTGISGVSYGHTFTPSPDGRYVIAETEYQYAPLRIFDLQPALEGEVTNVRSPISAFTADWRNLVHNHEVRWPYVFVSGYLDGLQIFNLQDPNNPVTVGYYDTYIGPTVEGRPAMFNGAFGVDVRNEDGLIVISDMSTGVWTFKMDGFQGWNGEHWGQPNISSAQDWDNPVVKRPVSEEDD
;
A
#
# COMPACT_ATOMS: atom_id res chain seq x y z
N MET A 1 2.22 -7.08 -23.18
CA MET A 1 2.91 -6.22 -22.19
C MET A 1 3.87 -5.34 -22.93
N GLU A 2 3.68 -4.04 -22.80
CA GLU A 2 4.50 -3.01 -23.40
C GLU A 2 5.19 -2.23 -22.30
N VAL A 3 6.52 -2.08 -22.40
CA VAL A 3 7.28 -1.14 -21.57
C VAL A 3 7.18 0.21 -22.23
N LEU A 4 6.67 1.21 -21.49
CA LEU A 4 6.63 2.58 -21.98
C LEU A 4 7.95 3.29 -21.68
N GLY A 5 8.33 3.32 -20.41
CA GLY A 5 9.46 4.12 -19.94
C GLY A 5 10.18 3.50 -18.74
N HIS A 6 11.39 3.99 -18.51
CA HIS A 6 12.25 3.59 -17.41
C HIS A 6 13.06 4.78 -16.92
N LEU A 7 13.00 5.06 -15.61
CA LEU A 7 13.80 6.09 -14.95
C LEU A 7 14.71 5.46 -13.89
N PRO A 8 16.02 5.35 -14.17
CA PRO A 8 16.99 4.91 -13.18
C PRO A 8 17.07 5.87 -12.00
N LEU A 9 17.00 5.34 -10.79
CA LEU A 9 17.01 6.14 -9.55
C LEU A 9 18.32 6.03 -8.75
N GLY A 10 19.35 5.39 -9.30
CA GLY A 10 20.70 5.40 -8.74
C GLY A 10 21.04 4.16 -7.91
N ALA A 11 21.25 4.35 -6.61
CA ALA A 11 21.81 3.32 -5.72
C ALA A 11 20.97 2.03 -5.69
N GLN A 12 21.65 0.87 -5.67
CA GLN A 12 20.97 -0.41 -5.52
C GLN A 12 20.29 -0.51 -4.15
N LEU A 13 19.11 -1.12 -4.13
CA LEU A 13 18.31 -1.30 -2.92
C LEU A 13 17.99 0.04 -2.20
N SER A 14 17.65 1.08 -2.97
CA SER A 14 17.36 2.43 -2.47
C SER A 14 15.99 3.00 -2.83
N VAL A 15 15.16 2.21 -3.52
CA VAL A 15 13.77 2.55 -3.87
C VAL A 15 12.84 1.65 -3.05
N ALA A 16 11.75 2.21 -2.54
CA ALA A 16 10.76 1.51 -1.73
C ALA A 16 9.35 1.64 -2.35
N ASP A 17 8.30 1.75 -1.54
CA ASP A 17 6.92 1.85 -2.04
C ASP A 17 6.68 3.17 -2.78
N MET A 18 5.58 3.19 -3.53
CA MET A 18 5.15 4.30 -4.35
C MET A 18 3.67 4.61 -4.19
N ASP A 19 3.26 5.67 -4.85
CA ASP A 19 1.87 6.05 -5.04
C ASP A 19 1.69 6.86 -6.31
N LEU A 20 0.58 6.63 -7.02
CA LEU A 20 0.28 7.19 -8.32
C LEU A 20 -1.00 8.04 -8.29
N GLU A 21 -0.89 9.31 -8.67
CA GLU A 21 -2.08 10.16 -8.82
C GLU A 21 -3.00 9.60 -9.91
N GLN A 22 -4.29 9.58 -9.58
CA GLN A 22 -5.32 9.02 -10.46
C GLN A 22 -5.88 10.05 -11.45
N GLU A 23 -5.66 11.34 -11.17
CA GLU A 23 -6.16 12.47 -11.94
C GLU A 23 -5.23 12.76 -13.14
N MET A 24 -5.81 12.83 -14.35
CA MET A 24 -5.03 12.94 -15.59
C MET A 24 -4.43 14.32 -15.83
N ASP A 25 -4.97 15.36 -15.20
CA ASP A 25 -4.37 16.70 -15.18
C ASP A 25 -3.22 16.83 -14.17
N ARG A 26 -3.00 15.80 -13.34
CA ARG A 26 -1.91 15.70 -12.38
C ARG A 26 -1.21 14.34 -12.44
N PRO A 27 -0.60 13.96 -13.58
CA PRO A 27 -0.02 12.63 -13.75
C PRO A 27 1.33 12.50 -13.02
N TYR A 28 1.32 12.51 -11.69
CA TYR A 28 2.53 12.41 -10.87
C TYR A 28 2.63 11.04 -10.18
N ALA A 29 3.85 10.53 -10.09
CA ALA A 29 4.19 9.41 -9.23
C ALA A 29 5.12 9.88 -8.10
N TYR A 30 4.86 9.36 -6.91
CA TYR A 30 5.62 9.63 -5.71
C TYR A 30 6.37 8.37 -5.29
N ILE A 31 7.68 8.46 -5.10
CA ILE A 31 8.52 7.29 -4.86
C ILE A 31 9.30 7.44 -3.57
N SER A 32 9.06 6.54 -2.61
CA SER A 32 9.83 6.50 -1.37
C SER A 32 11.27 6.09 -1.63
N ARG A 33 12.19 6.81 -0.97
CA ARG A 33 13.64 6.58 -1.02
C ARG A 33 14.16 6.12 0.33
N MET A 34 14.83 4.96 0.33
CA MET A 34 15.44 4.37 1.52
C MET A 34 16.90 3.95 1.29
N VAL A 35 17.52 3.43 2.35
CA VAL A 35 18.76 2.66 2.27
C VAL A 35 18.49 1.28 2.85
N TYR A 36 18.04 0.36 1.99
CA TYR A 36 18.07 -1.08 2.28
C TYR A 36 19.39 -1.71 1.83
N GLY A 37 20.08 -1.14 0.84
CA GLY A 37 21.44 -1.51 0.48
C GLY A 37 22.47 -0.98 1.48
N TRP A 38 23.46 -0.27 0.94
CA TRP A 38 24.58 0.31 1.69
C TRP A 38 24.69 1.82 1.52
N GLU A 39 24.10 2.37 0.46
CA GLU A 39 24.08 3.78 0.10
C GLU A 39 22.71 4.13 -0.50
N GLY A 40 22.43 5.43 -0.64
CA GLY A 40 21.20 5.92 -1.24
C GLY A 40 20.56 7.07 -0.46
N PRO A 41 19.60 7.77 -1.08
CA PRO A 41 18.86 8.85 -0.43
C PRO A 41 17.83 8.34 0.58
N LYS A 42 17.50 9.17 1.56
CA LYS A 42 16.35 8.98 2.47
C LYS A 42 15.34 10.10 2.29
N GLY A 43 14.14 9.79 1.78
CA GLY A 43 13.11 10.79 1.52
C GLY A 43 12.14 10.35 0.45
N THR A 44 11.76 11.26 -0.45
CA THR A 44 10.80 10.98 -1.53
C THR A 44 11.20 11.69 -2.82
N ASP A 45 10.88 11.06 -3.96
CA ASP A 45 11.02 11.62 -5.30
C ASP A 45 9.64 11.89 -5.89
N ILE A 46 9.50 13.02 -6.60
CA ILE A 46 8.31 13.34 -7.38
C ILE A 46 8.67 13.24 -8.85
N ILE A 47 7.95 12.39 -9.58
CA ILE A 47 8.17 12.10 -10.99
C ILE A 47 6.95 12.57 -11.78
N SER A 48 7.18 13.36 -12.83
CA SER A 48 6.18 13.66 -13.85
C SER A 48 6.03 12.47 -14.79
N LEU A 49 4.77 12.07 -15.00
CA LEU A 49 4.33 11.07 -15.97
C LEU A 49 3.40 11.69 -17.01
N GLU A 50 3.55 12.99 -17.29
CA GLU A 50 2.87 13.66 -18.42
C GLU A 50 3.21 12.95 -19.75
N ASP A 51 4.47 12.49 -19.87
CA ASP A 51 4.90 11.52 -20.86
C ASP A 51 5.39 10.24 -20.16
N PRO A 52 4.56 9.19 -20.04
CA PRO A 52 4.96 7.95 -19.38
C PRO A 52 6.03 7.16 -20.17
N GLU A 53 6.32 7.49 -21.43
CA GLU A 53 7.47 6.93 -22.17
C GLU A 53 8.79 7.60 -21.76
N ASN A 54 8.73 8.81 -21.22
CA ASN A 54 9.87 9.61 -20.77
C ASN A 54 9.64 10.17 -19.35
N PRO A 55 9.50 9.32 -18.31
CA PRO A 55 9.29 9.76 -16.94
C PRO A 55 10.41 10.71 -16.47
N GLU A 56 10.03 11.84 -15.86
CA GLU A 56 10.96 12.90 -15.47
C GLU A 56 10.95 13.13 -13.95
N LEU A 57 12.11 13.04 -13.30
CA LEU A 57 12.28 13.45 -11.91
C LEU A 57 12.22 14.99 -11.81
N ILE A 58 11.17 15.52 -11.19
CA ILE A 58 10.95 16.98 -11.08
C ILE A 58 11.26 17.56 -9.70
N TYR A 59 11.28 16.72 -8.65
CA TYR A 59 11.61 17.16 -7.31
C TYR A 59 12.16 16.03 -6.43
N GLU A 60 13.05 16.40 -5.51
CA GLU A 60 13.64 15.49 -4.52
C GLU A 60 13.50 16.11 -3.13
N TRP A 61 12.73 15.47 -2.25
CA TRP A 61 12.76 15.80 -0.82
C TRP A 61 13.69 14.82 -0.10
N ARG A 62 14.56 15.33 0.77
CA ARG A 62 15.52 14.52 1.55
C ARG A 62 15.47 14.93 3.01
N ILE A 63 15.50 13.95 3.90
CA ILE A 63 15.62 14.21 5.34
C ILE A 63 16.93 14.95 5.63
N GLU A 64 16.87 15.98 6.48
CA GLU A 64 18.04 16.73 6.88
C GLU A 64 19.09 15.83 7.55
N ASN A 65 20.39 16.05 7.29
CA ASN A 65 21.48 15.27 7.90
C ASN A 65 21.28 13.74 7.79
N GLN A 66 20.87 13.24 6.62
CA GLN A 66 20.56 11.81 6.41
C GLN A 66 21.68 10.85 6.88
N ASP A 67 22.94 11.26 6.78
CA ASP A 67 24.10 10.44 7.18
C ASP A 67 24.14 10.13 8.69
N LEU A 68 23.45 10.93 9.50
CA LEU A 68 23.32 10.69 10.95
C LEU A 68 22.19 9.69 11.28
N HIS A 69 21.25 9.51 10.36
CA HIS A 69 20.10 8.64 10.57
C HIS A 69 20.49 7.17 10.38
N GLN A 70 20.14 6.34 11.37
CA GLN A 70 20.36 4.90 11.30
C GLN A 70 19.18 4.20 10.61
N ARG A 71 19.44 3.08 9.94
CA ARG A 71 18.46 2.26 9.20
C ARG A 71 17.86 2.96 7.98
N THR A 72 16.62 2.63 7.60
CA THR A 72 16.11 2.66 6.23
C THR A 72 15.92 4.08 5.70
N GLY A 73 15.04 4.90 6.26
CA GLY A 73 14.64 6.18 5.65
C GLY A 73 13.17 6.19 5.25
N GLY A 74 12.86 6.66 4.05
CA GLY A 74 11.49 6.71 3.53
C GLY A 74 11.02 5.32 3.13
N MET A 75 9.94 4.83 3.75
CA MET A 75 9.45 3.47 3.49
C MET A 75 8.30 3.45 2.50
N ASP A 76 7.28 4.28 2.75
CA ASP A 76 6.04 4.34 1.99
C ASP A 76 5.56 5.79 1.87
N VAL A 77 4.84 6.06 0.78
CA VAL A 77 4.40 7.40 0.41
C VAL A 77 2.98 7.32 -0.14
N LYS A 78 2.11 8.26 0.25
CA LYS A 78 0.72 8.34 -0.21
C LYS A 78 0.29 9.80 -0.35
N HIS A 79 -0.42 10.13 -1.42
CA HIS A 79 -1.02 11.44 -1.65
C HIS A 79 -2.44 11.50 -1.08
N PHE A 80 -2.89 12.72 -0.80
CA PHE A 80 -4.29 12.97 -0.48
C PHE A 80 -4.71 14.39 -0.85
N LYS A 81 -6.02 14.58 -1.00
CA LYS A 81 -6.62 15.89 -1.23
C LYS A 81 -7.45 16.32 -0.02
N TRP A 82 -7.29 17.59 0.39
CA TRP A 82 -8.08 18.20 1.45
C TRP A 82 -8.32 19.67 1.12
N ASN A 83 -9.59 20.11 1.11
CA ASN A 83 -10.00 21.48 0.76
C ASN A 83 -9.37 21.99 -0.55
N ASP A 84 -9.47 21.21 -1.63
CA ASP A 84 -8.92 21.51 -2.97
C ASP A 84 -7.38 21.68 -3.02
N ARG A 85 -6.67 21.16 -2.01
CA ARG A 85 -5.20 21.15 -1.95
C ARG A 85 -4.68 19.72 -1.97
N TYR A 86 -3.50 19.53 -2.54
CA TYR A 86 -2.85 18.23 -2.65
C TYR A 86 -1.67 18.15 -1.70
N TYR A 87 -1.58 17.04 -1.01
CA TYR A 87 -0.56 16.79 -0.01
C TYR A 87 0.04 15.41 -0.21
N LEU A 88 1.28 15.27 0.22
CA LEU A 88 2.02 14.03 0.19
C LEU A 88 2.45 13.65 1.60
N VAL A 89 2.12 12.44 2.04
CA VAL A 89 2.62 11.87 3.30
C VAL A 89 3.78 10.93 2.97
N GLN A 90 5.00 11.26 3.39
CA GLN A 90 6.13 10.34 3.34
C GLN A 90 6.35 9.74 4.73
N SER A 91 6.12 8.43 4.85
CA SER A 91 6.44 7.68 6.06
C SER A 91 7.95 7.48 6.20
N LEU A 92 8.45 7.50 7.42
CA LEU A 92 9.88 7.41 7.72
C LEU A 92 10.11 6.37 8.82
N GLN A 93 11.17 5.58 8.67
CA GLN A 93 11.59 4.59 9.66
C GLN A 93 13.09 4.72 9.96
N PHE A 94 13.39 5.03 11.22
CA PHE A 94 14.76 5.19 11.70
C PHE A 94 15.08 4.27 12.88
N GLY A 95 16.33 3.81 12.93
CA GLY A 95 16.85 2.98 14.01
C GLY A 95 17.36 3.79 15.20
N GLN A 96 17.43 3.13 16.36
CA GLN A 96 18.08 3.69 17.54
C GLN A 96 19.54 4.07 17.26
N GLY A 97 20.01 5.14 17.91
CA GLY A 97 21.39 5.63 17.81
C GLY A 97 21.60 6.80 16.84
N GLY A 98 20.55 7.25 16.15
CA GLY A 98 20.52 8.47 15.35
C GLY A 98 19.41 9.45 15.80
N PRO A 99 19.28 10.62 15.14
CA PRO A 99 18.17 11.54 15.37
C PRO A 99 16.85 10.99 14.82
N ASN A 100 15.74 11.65 15.17
CA ASN A 100 14.40 11.43 14.61
C ASN A 100 13.86 9.99 14.74
N THR A 101 14.26 9.23 15.76
CA THR A 101 13.73 7.88 15.98
C THR A 101 12.22 7.84 16.22
N ASP A 102 11.64 8.96 16.64
CA ASP A 102 10.22 9.19 16.88
C ASP A 102 9.47 9.77 15.67
N LEU A 103 10.17 10.14 14.58
CA LEU A 103 9.55 10.72 13.39
C LEU A 103 8.85 9.62 12.58
N GLY A 104 7.53 9.67 12.54
CA GLY A 104 6.70 8.73 11.81
C GLY A 104 6.49 9.12 10.35
N ALA A 105 6.18 10.39 10.09
CA ALA A 105 5.98 10.90 8.74
C ALA A 105 6.24 12.40 8.62
N VAL A 106 6.49 12.85 7.39
CA VAL A 106 6.43 14.26 6.99
C VAL A 106 5.29 14.47 6.00
N ILE A 107 4.68 15.65 6.02
CA ILE A 107 3.65 16.04 5.06
C ILE A 107 4.18 17.19 4.21
N LEU A 108 4.14 17.02 2.89
CA LEU A 108 4.49 18.03 1.91
C LEU A 108 3.23 18.57 1.24
N ASP A 109 3.16 19.88 1.02
CA ASP A 109 2.16 20.51 0.16
C ASP A 109 2.68 20.48 -1.28
N VAL A 110 1.94 19.80 -2.16
CA VAL A 110 2.28 19.54 -3.56
C VAL A 110 1.22 20.10 -4.52
N THR A 111 0.39 21.02 -4.02
CA THR A 111 -0.76 21.58 -4.74
C THR A 111 -0.38 22.17 -6.09
N ASP A 112 0.68 22.99 -6.13
CA ASP A 112 1.00 23.80 -7.32
C ASP A 112 1.98 23.12 -8.29
N LEU A 113 2.14 21.78 -8.21
CA LEU A 113 2.85 21.03 -9.24
C LEU A 113 2.25 21.30 -10.64
N PRO A 114 3.08 21.46 -11.70
CA PRO A 114 4.48 21.05 -11.77
C PRO A 114 5.51 22.10 -11.29
N ASP A 115 5.09 23.24 -10.71
CA ASP A 115 6.04 24.19 -10.10
C ASP A 115 6.63 23.61 -8.81
N ALA A 116 7.67 22.80 -8.97
CA ALA A 116 8.38 22.14 -7.88
C ALA A 116 8.99 23.11 -6.84
N SER A 117 9.14 24.40 -7.17
CA SER A 117 9.65 25.41 -6.22
C SER A 117 8.65 25.75 -5.11
N THR A 118 7.38 25.38 -5.29
CA THR A 118 6.29 25.58 -4.32
C THR A 118 6.20 24.47 -3.27
N VAL A 119 6.83 23.31 -3.54
CA VAL A 119 6.78 22.16 -2.65
C VAL A 119 7.43 22.50 -1.31
N ARG A 120 6.68 22.32 -0.23
CA ARG A 120 7.12 22.65 1.12
C ARG A 120 6.60 21.65 2.14
N GLU A 121 7.43 21.37 3.14
CA GLU A 121 7.00 20.63 4.32
C GLU A 121 6.03 21.49 5.15
N VAL A 122 4.85 20.94 5.47
CA VAL A 122 3.80 21.64 6.23
C VAL A 122 3.57 21.02 7.61
N ALA A 123 3.93 19.75 7.81
CA ALA A 123 3.79 19.08 9.10
C ALA A 123 4.75 17.90 9.27
N ARG A 124 4.98 17.51 10.53
CA ARG A 124 5.66 16.26 10.92
C ARG A 124 4.83 15.53 11.96
N ILE A 125 4.58 14.24 11.73
CA ILE A 125 3.91 13.36 12.71
C ILE A 125 4.98 12.64 13.53
N ARG A 126 4.91 12.75 14.86
CA ARG A 126 5.88 12.17 15.79
C ARG A 126 5.21 11.32 16.85
N GLU A 127 5.83 10.19 17.18
CA GLU A 127 5.39 9.25 18.21
C GLU A 127 6.55 8.96 19.19
N PRO A 128 6.77 9.84 20.19
CA PRO A 128 7.91 9.74 21.11
C PRO A 128 7.85 8.48 21.99
N ASP A 129 6.65 7.99 22.30
CA ASP A 129 6.43 6.80 23.13
C ASP A 129 6.52 5.50 22.31
N MET A 130 6.54 5.60 20.97
CA MET A 130 6.59 4.44 20.05
C MET A 130 7.68 4.65 18.99
N PRO A 131 8.96 4.81 19.39
CA PRO A 131 10.04 5.10 18.46
C PRO A 131 10.28 3.93 17.49
N GLY A 132 10.67 4.28 16.27
CA GLY A 132 10.85 3.37 15.15
C GLY A 132 10.22 3.90 13.86
N GLY A 133 9.42 4.96 13.95
CA GLY A 133 8.74 5.57 12.81
C GLY A 133 7.61 4.70 12.24
N PHE A 134 7.13 5.05 11.05
CA PHE A 134 6.06 4.33 10.35
C PHE A 134 6.64 3.53 9.19
N HIS A 135 6.31 2.23 9.12
CA HIS A 135 6.87 1.32 8.12
C HIS A 135 6.05 1.28 6.83
N ASN A 136 4.73 1.42 6.95
CA ASN A 136 3.74 1.36 5.88
C ASN A 136 2.55 2.25 6.29
N ILE A 137 1.91 2.86 5.31
CA ILE A 137 0.80 3.78 5.51
C ILE A 137 -0.31 3.53 4.48
N PHE A 138 -1.55 3.80 4.88
CA PHE A 138 -2.68 3.81 3.97
C PHE A 138 -3.52 5.05 4.23
N ILE A 139 -3.88 5.77 3.17
CA ILE A 139 -4.78 6.93 3.27
C ILE A 139 -6.14 6.54 2.73
N TYR A 140 -7.17 6.84 3.51
CA TYR A 140 -8.54 6.49 3.20
C TYR A 140 -9.46 7.70 3.31
N LYS A 141 -10.26 7.94 2.26
CA LYS A 141 -11.40 8.84 2.33
C LYS A 141 -12.58 8.09 2.93
N HIS A 142 -12.92 8.42 4.17
CA HIS A 142 -13.95 7.75 4.93
C HIS A 142 -15.35 8.18 4.50
N GLN A 143 -16.38 7.38 4.80
CA GLN A 143 -17.76 7.68 4.44
C GLN A 143 -18.35 8.96 5.09
N ASN A 144 -17.59 9.59 5.99
CA ASN A 144 -17.89 10.88 6.62
C ASN A 144 -17.19 12.07 5.92
N ASP A 145 -16.61 11.83 4.74
CA ASP A 145 -15.86 12.76 3.88
C ASP A 145 -14.57 13.31 4.49
N ARG A 146 -14.10 12.76 5.62
CA ARG A 146 -12.78 13.05 6.18
C ARG A 146 -11.74 12.09 5.61
N VAL A 147 -10.49 12.52 5.66
CA VAL A 147 -9.35 11.75 5.16
C VAL A 147 -8.49 11.32 6.34
N TYR A 148 -8.31 10.00 6.48
CA TYR A 148 -7.56 9.41 7.58
C TYR A 148 -6.32 8.69 7.08
N LEU A 149 -5.24 8.83 7.85
CA LEU A 149 -4.00 8.11 7.69
C LEU A 149 -3.97 6.96 8.70
N PHE A 150 -3.90 5.73 8.20
CA PHE A 150 -3.61 4.54 8.98
C PHE A 150 -2.11 4.28 8.91
N THR A 151 -1.46 4.05 10.06
CA THR A 151 0.00 3.85 10.11
C THR A 151 0.37 2.59 10.87
N THR A 152 1.36 1.88 10.35
CA THR A 152 2.12 0.97 11.21
C THR A 152 3.03 1.77 12.12
N ALA A 153 3.11 1.34 13.37
CA ALA A 153 4.07 1.84 14.32
C ALA A 153 4.54 0.69 15.20
N ARG A 154 5.49 0.94 16.12
CA ARG A 154 5.76 0.01 17.22
C ARG A 154 4.65 0.08 18.28
N ALA A 155 3.45 -0.24 17.84
CA ALA A 155 2.21 -0.17 18.58
C ALA A 155 1.49 -1.53 18.54
N PRO A 156 0.59 -1.82 19.49
CA PRO A 156 -0.24 -3.02 19.48
C PRO A 156 -1.41 -2.93 18.47
N GLY A 157 -1.24 -2.19 17.37
CA GLY A 157 -2.28 -1.84 16.42
C GLY A 157 -1.81 -0.86 15.35
N ALA A 158 -2.69 -0.54 14.40
CA ALA A 158 -2.49 0.51 13.42
C ALA A 158 -3.02 1.82 13.99
N LEU A 159 -2.20 2.88 14.03
CA LEU A 159 -2.61 4.19 14.54
C LEU A 159 -3.42 4.93 13.46
N ILE A 160 -4.42 5.71 13.87
CA ILE A 160 -5.28 6.46 12.95
C ILE A 160 -5.13 7.95 13.22
N TYR A 161 -4.77 8.71 12.19
CA TYR A 161 -4.67 10.16 12.24
C TYR A 161 -5.62 10.82 11.27
N ASP A 162 -6.21 11.93 11.68
CA ASP A 162 -6.98 12.82 10.83
C ASP A 162 -6.05 13.77 10.09
N LEU A 163 -5.96 13.61 8.77
CA LEU A 163 -5.02 14.39 7.96
C LEU A 163 -5.47 15.84 7.79
N GLY A 164 -6.78 16.09 7.79
CA GLY A 164 -7.33 17.45 7.76
C GLY A 164 -6.91 18.24 8.99
N MET A 165 -7.02 17.64 10.18
CA MET A 165 -6.55 18.27 11.43
C MET A 165 -5.06 18.57 11.39
N ILE A 166 -4.23 17.66 10.85
CA ILE A 166 -2.78 17.86 10.77
C ILE A 166 -2.43 19.05 9.88
N VAL A 167 -2.99 19.13 8.67
CA VAL A 167 -2.65 20.23 7.74
C VAL A 167 -3.26 21.57 8.17
N ASP A 168 -4.35 21.55 8.94
CA ASP A 168 -4.93 22.73 9.57
C ASP A 168 -4.19 23.15 10.87
N GLY A 169 -3.18 22.39 11.29
CA GLY A 169 -2.27 22.74 12.39
C GLY A 169 -2.64 22.17 13.77
N ASP A 170 -3.67 21.30 13.85
CA ASP A 170 -4.11 20.64 15.08
C ASP A 170 -3.48 19.25 15.25
N LEU A 171 -2.15 19.19 15.35
CA LEU A 171 -1.41 17.93 15.48
C LEU A 171 -1.65 17.23 16.82
N GLU A 172 -1.93 17.98 17.88
CA GLU A 172 -2.09 17.44 19.24
C GLU A 172 -3.33 16.54 19.35
N ASN A 173 -4.39 16.87 18.62
CA ASN A 173 -5.66 16.13 18.64
C ASN A 173 -5.86 15.26 17.40
N ALA A 174 -4.93 15.27 16.44
CA ALA A 174 -5.08 14.57 15.17
C ALA A 174 -5.10 13.04 15.29
N ARG A 175 -4.57 12.45 16.37
CA ARG A 175 -4.66 11.00 16.57
C ARG A 175 -6.04 10.63 17.11
N VAL A 176 -6.88 10.08 16.24
CA VAL A 176 -8.31 9.86 16.51
C VAL A 176 -8.65 8.42 16.89
N GLY A 177 -7.75 7.46 16.68
CA GLY A 177 -8.06 6.06 16.96
C GLY A 177 -6.89 5.10 16.77
N MET A 178 -7.20 3.81 16.90
CA MET A 178 -6.28 2.71 16.63
C MET A 178 -7.06 1.43 16.32
N VAL A 179 -6.71 0.74 15.24
CA VAL A 179 -7.19 -0.64 15.01
C VAL A 179 -6.29 -1.60 15.79
N PRO A 180 -6.77 -2.30 16.83
CA PRO A 180 -5.93 -3.15 17.66
C PRO A 180 -5.60 -4.48 16.96
N VAL A 181 -4.42 -5.03 17.22
CA VAL A 181 -4.16 -6.45 16.92
C VAL A 181 -4.85 -7.31 17.99
N PRO A 182 -5.71 -8.27 17.62
CA PRO A 182 -6.31 -9.20 18.57
C PRO A 182 -5.30 -9.95 19.43
N GLU A 183 -5.71 -10.33 20.64
CA GLU A 183 -4.95 -11.30 21.42
C GLU A 183 -4.87 -12.62 20.67
N SER A 184 -3.65 -13.15 20.55
CA SER A 184 -3.38 -14.44 19.91
C SER A 184 -2.35 -15.22 20.74
N PRO A 185 -2.11 -16.51 20.46
CA PRO A 185 -0.98 -17.23 21.05
C PRO A 185 0.38 -16.57 20.78
N MET A 186 0.47 -15.68 19.78
CA MET A 186 1.67 -14.90 19.46
C MET A 186 1.69 -13.53 20.17
N GLY A 187 0.72 -13.27 21.05
CA GLY A 187 0.54 -12.01 21.78
C GLY A 187 -0.25 -10.96 21.00
N ARG A 188 -0.29 -9.73 21.54
CA ARG A 188 -0.97 -8.56 20.98
C ARG A 188 -0.06 -7.66 20.12
N GLY A 189 0.92 -8.25 19.44
CA GLY A 189 1.83 -7.48 18.58
C GLY A 189 2.69 -6.45 19.31
N ALA A 190 3.13 -6.72 20.55
CA ALA A 190 3.90 -5.79 21.42
C ALA A 190 5.32 -5.42 20.93
N GLY A 191 5.57 -5.43 19.62
CA GLY A 191 6.83 -5.07 18.99
C GLY A 191 6.79 -5.07 17.45
N ARG A 192 5.83 -5.79 16.84
CA ARG A 192 5.52 -5.79 15.40
C ARG A 192 4.03 -6.08 15.25
N GLY A 193 3.20 -5.05 15.18
CA GLY A 193 1.73 -5.15 15.14
C GLY A 193 1.23 -5.64 13.79
N TYR A 194 0.70 -4.71 13.00
CA TYR A 194 0.41 -4.87 11.57
C TYR A 194 1.65 -4.57 10.71
N HIS A 195 1.68 -5.11 9.49
CA HIS A 195 2.68 -4.79 8.46
C HIS A 195 2.11 -3.88 7.38
N ASP A 196 1.17 -4.39 6.60
CA ASP A 196 0.47 -3.63 5.57
C ASP A 196 -1.03 -3.78 5.83
N PHE A 197 -1.78 -2.83 5.31
CA PHE A 197 -3.22 -2.87 5.39
C PHE A 197 -3.86 -2.09 4.25
N TYR A 198 -5.09 -2.49 3.96
CA TYR A 198 -6.00 -1.80 3.07
C TYR A 198 -7.19 -1.31 3.89
N VAL A 199 -7.72 -0.14 3.56
CA VAL A 199 -8.99 0.34 4.11
C VAL A 199 -9.92 0.70 2.96
N GLY A 200 -11.15 0.23 3.00
CA GLY A 200 -12.13 0.50 1.97
C GLY A 200 -13.56 0.26 2.41
N TYR A 201 -14.49 0.87 1.70
CA TYR A 201 -15.91 0.72 1.96
C TYR A 201 -16.41 -0.66 1.54
N HIS A 202 -17.23 -1.27 2.38
CA HIS A 202 -17.87 -2.53 2.09
C HIS A 202 -19.34 -2.30 1.71
N PRO A 203 -19.70 -2.45 0.42
CA PRO A 203 -20.97 -1.95 -0.11
C PRO A 203 -22.21 -2.65 0.44
N ASP A 204 -22.10 -3.93 0.77
CA ASP A 204 -23.25 -4.71 1.24
C ASP A 204 -23.62 -4.41 2.70
N THR A 205 -22.65 -3.98 3.52
CA THR A 205 -22.88 -3.69 4.95
C THR A 205 -22.88 -2.20 5.27
N GLY A 206 -22.37 -1.36 4.37
CA GLY A 206 -22.21 0.07 4.60
C GLY A 206 -21.10 0.43 5.59
N GLU A 207 -20.20 -0.52 5.85
CA GLU A 207 -19.09 -0.36 6.79
C GLU A 207 -17.84 0.16 6.08
N ASP A 208 -17.10 1.05 6.71
CA ASP A 208 -15.69 1.24 6.37
C ASP A 208 -14.90 0.06 6.96
N ARG A 209 -14.21 -0.72 6.13
CA ARG A 209 -13.50 -1.92 6.59
C ARG A 209 -12.00 -1.77 6.48
N PHE A 210 -11.33 -2.10 7.57
CA PHE A 210 -9.88 -2.28 7.65
C PHE A 210 -9.53 -3.74 7.42
N TYR A 211 -8.53 -3.99 6.58
CA TYR A 211 -7.98 -5.30 6.23
C TYR A 211 -6.48 -5.27 6.53
N GLY A 212 -6.04 -5.91 7.62
CA GLY A 212 -4.63 -5.85 8.03
C GLY A 212 -3.97 -7.20 8.19
N GLY A 213 -2.78 -7.33 7.61
CA GLY A 213 -1.85 -8.44 7.86
C GLY A 213 -0.89 -8.11 8.99
N GLY A 214 -0.69 -9.03 9.93
CA GLY A 214 0.21 -8.79 11.06
C GLY A 214 0.39 -10.00 11.95
N THR A 215 0.71 -9.74 13.22
CA THR A 215 0.91 -10.79 14.24
C THR A 215 -0.26 -11.77 14.27
N GLY A 216 0.01 -13.05 14.01
CA GLY A 216 -0.95 -14.16 14.09
C GLY A 216 -1.74 -14.46 12.80
N GLY A 217 -1.73 -13.58 11.80
CA GLY A 217 -2.47 -13.75 10.55
C GLY A 217 -3.06 -12.44 10.03
N TYR A 218 -4.31 -12.49 9.59
CA TYR A 218 -5.01 -11.34 9.02
C TYR A 218 -6.33 -11.08 9.73
N TYR A 219 -6.75 -9.82 9.72
CA TYR A 219 -7.90 -9.35 10.49
C TYR A 219 -8.70 -8.34 9.70
N ILE A 220 -10.03 -8.46 9.78
CA ILE A 220 -10.99 -7.53 9.18
C ILE A 220 -11.77 -6.86 10.30
N TYR A 221 -11.71 -5.54 10.35
CA TYR A 221 -12.42 -4.70 11.30
C TYR A 221 -13.40 -3.79 10.58
N ASP A 222 -14.57 -3.56 11.17
CA ASP A 222 -15.36 -2.37 10.89
C ASP A 222 -14.74 -1.19 11.65
N VAL A 223 -14.41 -0.14 10.91
CA VAL A 223 -13.78 1.10 11.37
C VAL A 223 -14.65 2.31 11.08
N THR A 224 -15.95 2.12 10.83
CA THR A 224 -16.92 3.21 10.66
C THR A 224 -16.95 4.14 11.88
N ASP A 225 -16.81 3.55 13.08
CA ASP A 225 -16.49 4.26 14.31
C ASP A 225 -15.01 4.04 14.65
N LEU A 226 -14.18 5.06 14.38
CA LEU A 226 -12.73 5.01 14.57
C LEU A 226 -12.31 4.92 16.05
N GLU A 227 -13.17 5.34 16.98
CA GLU A 227 -12.92 5.21 18.42
C GLU A 227 -13.20 3.79 18.92
N ASN A 228 -14.09 3.06 18.24
CA ASN A 228 -14.52 1.72 18.63
C ASN A 228 -14.47 0.70 17.47
N PRO A 229 -13.28 0.38 16.91
CA PRO A 229 -13.18 -0.64 15.86
C PRO A 229 -13.73 -2.00 16.27
N GLU A 230 -14.62 -2.58 15.46
CA GLU A 230 -15.26 -3.87 15.72
C GLU A 230 -14.65 -4.98 14.87
N LEU A 231 -14.09 -6.02 15.51
CA LEU A 231 -13.55 -7.17 14.79
C LEU A 231 -14.68 -7.97 14.11
N ARG A 232 -14.62 -8.10 12.79
CA ARG A 232 -15.61 -8.83 11.98
C ARG A 232 -15.15 -10.24 11.65
N ILE A 233 -13.97 -10.37 11.04
CA ILE A 233 -13.48 -11.66 10.51
C ILE A 233 -12.00 -11.81 10.86
N THR A 234 -11.58 -13.03 11.23
CA THR A 234 -10.17 -13.38 11.38
C THR A 234 -9.74 -14.40 10.34
N LEU A 235 -8.48 -14.33 9.95
CA LEU A 235 -7.80 -15.35 9.16
C LEU A 235 -6.55 -15.79 9.91
N THR A 236 -6.74 -16.67 10.91
CA THR A 236 -5.68 -17.14 11.80
C THR A 236 -5.61 -18.65 11.86
N GLY A 237 -4.44 -19.18 12.28
CA GLY A 237 -4.18 -20.62 12.29
C GLY A 237 -4.04 -21.24 10.89
N ILE A 238 -3.69 -20.41 9.89
CA ILE A 238 -3.37 -20.85 8.54
C ILE A 238 -1.99 -21.52 8.55
N SER A 239 -1.86 -22.67 7.90
CA SER A 239 -0.58 -23.38 7.81
C SER A 239 0.49 -22.53 7.12
N GLY A 240 1.64 -22.37 7.78
CA GLY A 240 2.76 -21.55 7.30
C GLY A 240 2.57 -20.04 7.50
N VAL A 241 1.54 -19.59 8.24
CA VAL A 241 1.31 -18.17 8.51
C VAL A 241 1.37 -17.91 10.02
N SER A 242 2.44 -17.27 10.47
CA SER A 242 2.58 -16.74 11.84
C SER A 242 2.50 -15.22 11.89
N TYR A 243 2.75 -14.56 10.76
CA TYR A 243 2.74 -13.12 10.59
C TYR A 243 2.25 -12.84 9.17
N GLY A 244 1.13 -12.14 9.02
CA GLY A 244 0.65 -11.64 7.73
C GLY A 244 1.39 -10.37 7.32
N HIS A 245 1.49 -10.15 6.02
CA HIS A 245 2.13 -8.98 5.42
C HIS A 245 1.06 -8.12 4.73
N THR A 246 0.84 -8.30 3.42
CA THR A 246 -0.19 -7.59 2.62
C THR A 246 -1.52 -8.33 2.59
N PHE A 247 -2.63 -7.59 2.68
CA PHE A 247 -3.97 -8.15 2.71
C PHE A 247 -4.99 -7.25 2.04
N THR A 248 -5.40 -7.63 0.83
CA THR A 248 -6.23 -6.77 -0.03
C THR A 248 -7.50 -7.49 -0.48
N PRO A 249 -8.68 -6.87 -0.35
CA PRO A 249 -9.95 -7.46 -0.80
C PRO A 249 -10.21 -7.27 -2.30
N SER A 250 -11.11 -8.08 -2.84
CA SER A 250 -11.87 -7.73 -4.05
C SER A 250 -12.78 -6.52 -3.79
N PRO A 251 -13.24 -5.81 -4.82
CA PRO A 251 -14.08 -4.62 -4.65
C PRO A 251 -15.37 -4.85 -3.84
N ASP A 252 -15.95 -6.05 -3.94
CA ASP A 252 -17.11 -6.49 -3.16
C ASP A 252 -16.76 -7.02 -1.76
N GLY A 253 -15.48 -7.14 -1.41
CA GLY A 253 -15.02 -7.68 -0.13
C GLY A 253 -15.18 -9.19 0.05
N ARG A 254 -15.63 -9.93 -0.97
CA ARG A 254 -15.84 -11.38 -0.89
C ARG A 254 -14.53 -12.16 -0.92
N TYR A 255 -13.65 -11.85 -1.85
CA TYR A 255 -12.37 -12.52 -1.98
C TYR A 255 -11.28 -11.66 -1.35
N VAL A 256 -10.28 -12.30 -0.76
CA VAL A 256 -9.10 -11.60 -0.25
C VAL A 256 -7.84 -12.31 -0.70
N ILE A 257 -6.83 -11.52 -1.03
CA ILE A 257 -5.49 -11.97 -1.39
C ILE A 257 -4.58 -11.65 -0.21
N ALA A 258 -3.89 -12.67 0.29
CA ALA A 258 -3.11 -12.59 1.52
C ALA A 258 -1.66 -13.03 1.29
N GLU A 259 -0.71 -12.21 1.75
CA GLU A 259 0.73 -12.32 1.55
C GLU A 259 1.47 -12.40 2.91
N THR A 260 2.62 -13.08 2.96
CA THR A 260 3.35 -13.37 4.22
C THR A 260 4.84 -12.99 4.24
N GLU A 261 5.36 -12.58 3.10
CA GLU A 261 6.71 -12.13 2.78
C GLU A 261 7.82 -13.05 3.29
N TYR A 262 7.75 -14.33 2.92
CA TYR A 262 8.90 -15.22 3.09
C TYR A 262 9.08 -16.10 1.86
N GLN A 263 10.34 -16.42 1.55
CA GLN A 263 10.70 -17.23 0.39
C GLN A 263 9.86 -18.52 0.35
N TYR A 264 9.40 -18.93 -0.83
CA TYR A 264 8.51 -20.08 -1.04
C TYR A 264 7.02 -19.87 -0.67
N ALA A 265 6.66 -18.74 -0.06
CA ALA A 265 5.26 -18.43 0.20
C ALA A 265 4.56 -17.96 -1.08
N PRO A 266 3.41 -18.54 -1.45
CA PRO A 266 2.57 -17.98 -2.48
C PRO A 266 1.65 -16.88 -1.91
N LEU A 267 1.10 -16.05 -2.80
CA LEU A 267 -0.14 -15.34 -2.51
C LEU A 267 -1.25 -16.37 -2.30
N ARG A 268 -2.03 -16.21 -1.24
CA ARG A 268 -3.14 -17.12 -0.89
C ARG A 268 -4.46 -16.40 -1.09
N ILE A 269 -5.38 -17.03 -1.79
CA ILE A 269 -6.70 -16.48 -2.08
C ILE A 269 -7.72 -17.18 -1.18
N PHE A 270 -8.55 -16.41 -0.51
CA PHE A 270 -9.62 -16.92 0.36
C PHE A 270 -10.98 -16.44 -0.13
N ASP A 271 -11.99 -17.31 -0.01
CA ASP A 271 -13.40 -16.94 -0.14
C ASP A 271 -13.95 -16.64 1.25
N LEU A 272 -14.42 -15.41 1.47
CA LEU A 272 -14.99 -14.98 2.74
C LEU A 272 -16.50 -15.18 2.79
N GLN A 273 -17.15 -15.71 1.75
CA GLN A 273 -18.60 -15.89 1.73
C GLN A 273 -19.15 -16.59 2.99
N PRO A 274 -18.59 -17.72 3.50
CA PRO A 274 -19.08 -18.32 4.73
C PRO A 274 -19.00 -17.41 5.96
N ALA A 275 -18.03 -16.48 5.99
CA ALA A 275 -17.89 -15.52 7.07
C ALA A 275 -18.84 -14.32 6.91
N LEU A 276 -19.04 -13.85 5.67
CA LEU A 276 -19.99 -12.79 5.34
C LEU A 276 -21.44 -13.22 5.60
N GLU A 277 -21.76 -14.50 5.44
CA GLU A 277 -23.05 -15.10 5.78
C GLU A 277 -23.18 -15.43 7.28
N GLY A 278 -22.14 -15.19 8.07
CA GLY A 278 -22.12 -15.41 9.52
C GLY A 278 -22.02 -16.89 9.95
N GLU A 279 -21.69 -17.80 9.03
CA GLU A 279 -21.50 -19.22 9.34
C GLU A 279 -20.24 -19.46 10.18
N VAL A 280 -19.18 -18.67 9.92
CA VAL A 280 -17.90 -18.72 10.63
C VAL A 280 -17.37 -17.32 10.90
N THR A 281 -16.54 -17.17 11.94
CA THR A 281 -15.82 -15.92 12.22
C THR A 281 -14.32 -16.02 11.93
N ASN A 282 -13.81 -17.24 11.68
CA ASN A 282 -12.41 -17.49 11.33
C ASN A 282 -12.29 -18.34 10.06
N VAL A 283 -11.66 -17.79 9.02
CA VAL A 283 -11.37 -18.48 7.75
C VAL A 283 -9.90 -18.88 7.72
N ARG A 284 -9.60 -20.18 7.61
CA ARG A 284 -8.23 -20.71 7.75
C ARG A 284 -7.68 -21.44 6.52
N SER A 285 -8.53 -21.66 5.51
CA SER A 285 -8.21 -22.46 4.35
C SER A 285 -8.30 -21.60 3.09
N PRO A 286 -7.21 -21.38 2.36
CA PRO A 286 -7.28 -20.72 1.06
C PRO A 286 -7.97 -21.65 0.06
N ILE A 287 -8.68 -21.05 -0.90
CA ILE A 287 -9.31 -21.76 -2.02
C ILE A 287 -8.33 -21.99 -3.18
N SER A 288 -7.33 -21.12 -3.31
CA SER A 288 -6.27 -21.24 -4.30
C SER A 288 -5.03 -20.44 -3.88
N ALA A 289 -3.99 -20.49 -4.69
CA ALA A 289 -2.75 -19.77 -4.46
C ALA A 289 -2.09 -19.37 -5.79
N PHE A 290 -1.29 -18.31 -5.75
CA PHE A 290 -0.49 -17.83 -6.88
C PHE A 290 0.98 -17.67 -6.50
N THR A 291 1.88 -18.15 -7.36
CA THR A 291 3.32 -17.87 -7.31
C THR A 291 3.85 -17.94 -8.74
N ALA A 292 4.63 -16.94 -9.16
CA ALA A 292 5.27 -16.96 -10.48
C ALA A 292 6.43 -17.97 -10.50
N ASP A 293 7.33 -17.85 -9.52
CA ASP A 293 8.40 -18.82 -9.29
C ASP A 293 8.49 -19.14 -7.80
N TRP A 294 8.20 -20.38 -7.41
CA TRP A 294 8.22 -20.79 -6.01
C TRP A 294 9.58 -20.60 -5.34
N ARG A 295 10.68 -20.48 -6.10
CA ARG A 295 12.04 -20.24 -5.56
C ARG A 295 12.25 -18.80 -5.12
N ASN A 296 11.42 -17.89 -5.61
CA ASN A 296 11.50 -16.46 -5.36
C ASN A 296 10.48 -16.06 -4.29
N LEU A 297 10.10 -14.78 -4.28
CA LEU A 297 9.28 -14.16 -3.26
C LEU A 297 8.33 -13.14 -3.90
N VAL A 298 7.05 -13.24 -3.57
CA VAL A 298 6.06 -12.19 -3.82
C VAL A 298 6.13 -11.14 -2.71
N HIS A 299 5.86 -9.88 -3.04
CA HIS A 299 5.89 -8.78 -2.06
C HIS A 299 4.54 -8.09 -1.97
N ASN A 300 4.33 -7.00 -2.71
CA ASN A 300 3.08 -6.25 -2.66
C ASN A 300 2.20 -6.55 -3.87
N HIS A 301 0.92 -6.17 -3.78
CA HIS A 301 -0.02 -6.34 -4.88
C HIS A 301 -1.17 -5.35 -4.84
N GLU A 302 -1.70 -5.06 -6.02
CA GLU A 302 -2.84 -4.19 -6.26
C GLU A 302 -3.97 -4.93 -6.97
N VAL A 303 -5.19 -4.77 -6.48
CA VAL A 303 -6.38 -5.45 -7.01
C VAL A 303 -7.21 -4.47 -7.83
N ARG A 304 -7.36 -4.75 -9.13
CA ARG A 304 -8.26 -4.09 -10.10
C ARG A 304 -9.05 -5.21 -10.75
N TRP A 305 -10.05 -5.71 -10.01
CA TRP A 305 -10.71 -6.99 -10.30
C TRP A 305 -11.15 -7.11 -11.77
N PRO A 306 -10.89 -8.25 -12.43
CA PRO A 306 -10.31 -9.49 -11.91
C PRO A 306 -8.78 -9.54 -11.95
N TYR A 307 -8.09 -8.45 -12.28
CA TYR A 307 -6.63 -8.42 -12.36
C TYR A 307 -6.00 -8.14 -11.00
N VAL A 308 -4.93 -8.87 -10.70
CA VAL A 308 -4.05 -8.61 -9.57
C VAL A 308 -2.66 -8.35 -10.12
N PHE A 309 -2.14 -7.17 -9.83
CA PHE A 309 -0.82 -6.70 -10.24
C PHE A 309 0.11 -6.87 -9.05
N VAL A 310 1.26 -7.51 -9.25
CA VAL A 310 2.15 -7.95 -8.16
C VAL A 310 3.54 -7.42 -8.42
N SER A 311 4.15 -6.83 -7.39
CA SER A 311 5.58 -6.61 -7.31
C SER A 311 6.22 -7.85 -6.67
N GLY A 312 7.00 -8.58 -7.47
CA GLY A 312 7.52 -9.89 -7.12
C GLY A 312 9.03 -9.93 -6.87
N TYR A 313 9.64 -8.87 -6.32
CA TYR A 313 11.11 -8.77 -6.17
C TYR A 313 11.83 -9.23 -7.46
N LEU A 314 12.50 -10.39 -7.42
CA LEU A 314 13.25 -10.97 -8.54
C LEU A 314 12.38 -11.39 -9.73
N ASP A 315 11.09 -11.61 -9.51
CA ASP A 315 10.13 -11.91 -10.58
C ASP A 315 9.64 -10.64 -11.30
N GLY A 316 9.98 -9.44 -10.80
CA GLY A 316 9.53 -8.18 -11.38
C GLY A 316 8.01 -7.97 -11.29
N LEU A 317 7.41 -7.42 -12.34
CA LEU A 317 5.96 -7.29 -12.48
C LEU A 317 5.35 -8.65 -12.84
N GLN A 318 4.38 -9.10 -12.06
CA GLN A 318 3.53 -10.24 -12.39
C GLN A 318 2.07 -9.81 -12.39
N ILE A 319 1.29 -10.29 -13.35
CA ILE A 319 -0.14 -10.00 -13.45
C ILE A 319 -0.88 -11.31 -13.59
N PHE A 320 -1.78 -11.61 -12.67
CA PHE A 320 -2.67 -12.76 -12.75
C PHE A 320 -4.13 -12.35 -12.69
N ASN A 321 -4.98 -13.22 -13.21
CA ASN A 321 -6.41 -13.02 -13.33
C ASN A 321 -7.15 -13.95 -12.36
N LEU A 322 -8.17 -13.39 -11.69
CA LEU A 322 -9.03 -14.05 -10.70
C LEU A 322 -10.49 -14.18 -11.16
N GLN A 323 -10.76 -14.17 -12.46
CA GLN A 323 -12.11 -14.42 -12.98
C GLN A 323 -12.64 -15.79 -12.53
N ASP A 324 -11.77 -16.80 -12.41
CA ASP A 324 -12.00 -18.02 -11.65
C ASP A 324 -11.07 -18.02 -10.41
N PRO A 325 -11.58 -17.65 -9.22
CA PRO A 325 -10.77 -17.56 -8.01
C PRO A 325 -10.17 -18.90 -7.56
N ASN A 326 -10.68 -20.03 -8.04
CA ASN A 326 -10.13 -21.36 -7.74
C ASN A 326 -8.93 -21.72 -8.63
N ASN A 327 -8.76 -21.02 -9.75
CA ASN A 327 -7.73 -21.29 -10.72
C ASN A 327 -7.09 -19.98 -11.25
N PRO A 328 -6.26 -19.30 -10.43
CA PRO A 328 -5.55 -18.10 -10.85
C PRO A 328 -4.65 -18.36 -12.06
N VAL A 329 -4.65 -17.45 -13.04
CA VAL A 329 -3.86 -17.59 -14.28
C VAL A 329 -3.01 -16.35 -14.53
N THR A 330 -1.70 -16.52 -14.76
CA THR A 330 -0.82 -15.43 -15.22
C THR A 330 -1.25 -14.95 -16.60
N VAL A 331 -1.47 -13.63 -16.74
CA VAL A 331 -1.87 -12.98 -17.99
C VAL A 331 -0.84 -11.98 -18.51
N GLY A 332 0.13 -11.59 -17.68
CA GLY A 332 1.22 -10.72 -18.07
C GLY A 332 2.36 -10.78 -17.06
N TYR A 333 3.57 -10.51 -17.53
CA TYR A 333 4.73 -10.35 -16.66
C TYR A 333 5.82 -9.50 -17.34
N TYR A 334 6.70 -8.93 -16.54
CA TYR A 334 7.94 -8.31 -16.99
C TYR A 334 8.99 -8.34 -15.89
N ASP A 335 10.18 -8.85 -16.21
CA ASP A 335 11.31 -8.88 -15.28
C ASP A 335 12.01 -7.51 -15.25
N THR A 336 11.88 -6.79 -14.13
CA THR A 336 12.52 -5.47 -13.92
C THR A 336 13.95 -5.58 -13.36
N TYR A 337 14.42 -6.80 -13.07
CA TYR A 337 15.67 -7.03 -12.36
C TYR A 337 16.53 -8.15 -12.97
N ILE A 338 17.42 -7.75 -13.89
CA ILE A 338 18.45 -8.63 -14.47
C ILE A 338 19.85 -8.42 -13.85
N GLY A 339 19.92 -7.69 -12.73
CA GLY A 339 21.16 -7.26 -12.08
C GLY A 339 21.77 -8.30 -11.12
N PRO A 340 23.05 -8.12 -10.71
CA PRO A 340 23.66 -8.99 -9.70
C PRO A 340 23.05 -8.71 -8.32
N THR A 341 22.78 -9.75 -7.54
CA THR A 341 22.30 -9.61 -6.16
C THR A 341 23.31 -8.86 -5.28
N VAL A 342 22.85 -7.97 -4.40
CA VAL A 342 23.73 -7.27 -3.45
C VAL A 342 24.26 -8.21 -2.37
N GLU A 343 25.59 -8.26 -2.21
CA GLU A 343 26.24 -9.07 -1.17
C GLU A 343 25.88 -8.56 0.24
N GLY A 344 25.70 -9.48 1.19
CA GLY A 344 25.35 -9.18 2.58
C GLY A 344 23.86 -8.87 2.83
N ARG A 345 23.01 -8.95 1.79
CA ARG A 345 21.55 -8.92 1.90
C ARG A 345 20.93 -10.22 1.41
N PRO A 346 19.73 -10.59 1.89
CA PRO A 346 18.98 -11.72 1.33
C PRO A 346 18.75 -11.52 -0.18
N ALA A 347 19.24 -12.48 -0.99
CA ALA A 347 19.26 -12.35 -2.45
C ALA A 347 17.86 -12.20 -3.07
N MET A 348 16.83 -12.78 -2.45
CA MET A 348 15.46 -12.73 -2.92
C MET A 348 14.77 -11.37 -2.77
N PHE A 349 15.34 -10.43 -1.99
CA PHE A 349 14.78 -9.07 -1.83
C PHE A 349 15.40 -8.07 -2.83
N ASN A 350 15.81 -8.52 -4.01
CA ASN A 350 16.24 -7.59 -5.08
C ASN A 350 15.12 -7.51 -6.12
N GLY A 351 14.89 -6.33 -6.67
CA GLY A 351 13.95 -6.13 -7.78
C GLY A 351 12.70 -5.34 -7.38
N ALA A 352 11.54 -5.69 -7.93
CA ALA A 352 10.28 -4.94 -7.74
C ALA A 352 9.81 -4.93 -6.27
N PHE A 353 9.71 -3.74 -5.68
CA PHE A 353 9.22 -3.50 -4.32
C PHE A 353 7.73 -3.15 -4.33
N GLY A 354 7.36 -2.08 -5.03
CA GLY A 354 5.98 -1.57 -5.10
C GLY A 354 5.40 -1.68 -6.50
N VAL A 355 4.07 -1.71 -6.57
CA VAL A 355 3.28 -1.64 -7.79
C VAL A 355 2.08 -0.74 -7.56
N ASP A 356 1.73 0.10 -8.53
CA ASP A 356 0.48 0.86 -8.53
C ASP A 356 -0.11 0.92 -9.95
N VAL A 357 -1.42 1.13 -10.03
CA VAL A 357 -2.21 1.13 -11.27
C VAL A 357 -3.19 2.29 -11.28
N ARG A 358 -3.12 3.12 -12.32
CA ARG A 358 -4.06 4.19 -12.55
C ARG A 358 -5.33 3.67 -13.22
N ASN A 359 -6.47 3.89 -12.57
CA ASN A 359 -7.76 3.42 -13.06
C ASN A 359 -8.16 4.09 -14.38
N GLU A 360 -7.86 5.38 -14.56
CA GLU A 360 -8.38 6.17 -15.70
C GLU A 360 -7.87 5.69 -17.07
N ASP A 361 -6.59 5.29 -17.14
CA ASP A 361 -5.96 4.92 -18.42
C ASP A 361 -5.26 3.55 -18.39
N GLY A 362 -5.18 2.90 -17.23
CA GLY A 362 -4.53 1.61 -17.05
C GLY A 362 -3.00 1.68 -17.09
N LEU A 363 -2.41 2.83 -16.79
CA LEU A 363 -0.97 2.94 -16.57
C LEU A 363 -0.57 2.09 -15.36
N ILE A 364 0.42 1.22 -15.54
CA ILE A 364 0.99 0.39 -14.47
C ILE A 364 2.39 0.92 -14.17
N VAL A 365 2.71 1.11 -12.90
CA VAL A 365 4.01 1.64 -12.45
C VAL A 365 4.63 0.69 -11.44
N ILE A 366 5.94 0.41 -11.59
CA ILE A 366 6.71 -0.45 -10.69
C ILE A 366 7.89 0.32 -10.13
N SER A 367 8.10 0.21 -8.81
CA SER A 367 9.30 0.69 -8.14
C SER A 367 10.19 -0.50 -7.89
N ASP A 368 11.25 -0.58 -8.67
CA ASP A 368 12.30 -1.57 -8.47
C ASP A 368 13.36 -0.99 -7.53
N MET A 369 13.65 -1.72 -6.47
CA MET A 369 14.60 -1.32 -5.43
C MET A 369 15.96 -0.90 -5.98
N SER A 370 16.35 -1.44 -7.13
CA SER A 370 17.68 -1.28 -7.70
C SER A 370 17.69 -0.66 -9.10
N THR A 371 16.66 -0.89 -9.91
CA THR A 371 16.62 -0.35 -11.27
C THR A 371 15.83 0.95 -11.39
N GLY A 372 15.04 1.35 -10.40
CA GLY A 372 14.28 2.60 -10.41
C GLY A 372 12.82 2.42 -10.79
N VAL A 373 12.25 3.35 -11.54
CA VAL A 373 10.82 3.36 -11.88
C VAL A 373 10.59 2.85 -13.29
N TRP A 374 9.61 1.98 -13.46
CA TRP A 374 9.18 1.47 -14.75
C TRP A 374 7.70 1.75 -14.98
N THR A 375 7.35 2.11 -16.21
CA THR A 375 5.96 2.36 -16.64
C THR A 375 5.57 1.36 -17.73
N PHE A 376 4.34 0.85 -17.67
CA PHE A 376 3.85 -0.17 -18.59
C PHE A 376 2.42 0.07 -19.05
N LYS A 377 2.09 -0.54 -20.19
CA LYS A 377 0.72 -0.87 -20.59
C LYS A 377 0.57 -2.37 -20.80
N MET A 378 -0.62 -2.86 -20.50
CA MET A 378 -1.02 -4.23 -20.79
C MET A 378 -2.03 -4.24 -21.94
N ASP A 379 -1.75 -5.03 -22.97
CA ASP A 379 -2.68 -5.24 -24.08
C ASP A 379 -4.05 -5.70 -23.56
N GLY A 380 -5.12 -5.01 -23.94
CA GLY A 380 -6.47 -5.31 -23.48
C GLY A 380 -6.84 -4.73 -22.11
N PHE A 381 -5.97 -3.95 -21.47
CA PHE A 381 -6.25 -3.20 -20.25
C PHE A 381 -6.01 -1.71 -20.50
N GLN A 382 -7.08 -0.93 -20.63
CA GLN A 382 -7.04 0.50 -20.98
C GLN A 382 -7.48 1.40 -19.83
N GLY A 383 -7.54 0.83 -18.63
CA GLY A 383 -8.18 1.43 -17.45
C GLY A 383 -9.02 0.39 -16.72
N TRP A 384 -9.50 0.80 -15.55
CA TRP A 384 -10.33 -0.03 -14.68
C TRP A 384 -11.47 0.77 -14.08
N ASN A 385 -12.66 0.19 -14.18
CA ASN A 385 -13.84 0.59 -13.44
C ASN A 385 -14.56 -0.70 -13.02
N GLY A 386 -14.86 -0.83 -11.73
CA GLY A 386 -15.50 -2.03 -11.20
C GLY A 386 -16.82 -2.38 -11.89
N GLU A 387 -17.60 -1.38 -12.31
CA GLU A 387 -18.91 -1.57 -12.94
C GLU A 387 -18.82 -2.35 -14.26
N HIS A 388 -17.70 -2.22 -14.99
CA HIS A 388 -17.46 -2.98 -16.22
C HIS A 388 -17.30 -4.49 -15.96
N TRP A 389 -17.07 -4.88 -14.71
CA TRP A 389 -16.86 -6.25 -14.26
C TRP A 389 -17.99 -6.77 -13.36
N GLY A 390 -19.10 -6.04 -13.26
CA GLY A 390 -20.19 -6.38 -12.34
C GLY A 390 -19.76 -6.29 -10.87
N GLN A 391 -18.82 -5.39 -10.57
CA GLN A 391 -18.26 -5.18 -9.24
C GLN A 391 -18.49 -3.72 -8.81
N PRO A 392 -18.51 -3.42 -7.51
CA PRO A 392 -18.41 -2.05 -7.01
C PRO A 392 -17.18 -1.35 -7.59
N ASN A 393 -17.29 -0.06 -7.92
CA ASN A 393 -16.16 0.74 -8.36
C ASN A 393 -15.28 1.16 -7.16
N ILE A 394 -14.66 0.18 -6.50
CA ILE A 394 -13.87 0.33 -5.29
C ILE A 394 -12.51 -0.36 -5.49
N SER A 395 -11.42 0.38 -5.33
CA SER A 395 -10.05 -0.15 -5.28
C SER A 395 -9.22 0.67 -4.28
N SER A 396 -7.91 0.44 -4.22
CA SER A 396 -7.02 1.24 -3.35
C SER A 396 -6.90 2.70 -3.80
N ALA A 397 -7.14 2.96 -5.09
CA ALA A 397 -7.24 4.30 -5.65
C ALA A 397 -8.42 5.06 -5.02
N GLN A 398 -8.12 6.17 -4.33
CA GLN A 398 -9.13 6.99 -3.68
C GLN A 398 -9.75 7.98 -4.66
N ASP A 399 -11.07 8.14 -4.59
CA ASP A 399 -11.79 9.21 -5.28
C ASP A 399 -11.98 10.39 -4.32
N TRP A 400 -11.14 11.41 -4.48
CA TRP A 400 -11.12 12.54 -3.58
C TRP A 400 -12.30 13.50 -3.76
N ASP A 401 -12.90 13.52 -4.95
CA ASP A 401 -13.92 14.52 -5.32
C ASP A 401 -15.34 14.01 -5.16
N ASN A 402 -15.55 12.70 -5.29
CA ASN A 402 -16.86 12.09 -5.10
C ASN A 402 -16.99 11.44 -3.72
N PRO A 403 -18.19 11.45 -3.11
CA PRO A 403 -18.45 10.67 -1.91
C PRO A 403 -18.14 9.19 -2.16
N VAL A 404 -17.71 8.49 -1.11
CA VAL A 404 -17.50 7.03 -1.14
C VAL A 404 -18.71 6.34 -1.77
N VAL A 405 -18.47 5.43 -2.72
CA VAL A 405 -19.53 4.76 -3.50
C VAL A 405 -20.41 3.90 -2.59
N LYS A 406 -21.66 4.36 -2.34
CA LYS A 406 -22.60 3.70 -1.40
C LYS A 406 -23.55 2.68 -2.02
N ARG A 407 -23.42 2.32 -3.31
CA ARG A 407 -24.40 1.43 -3.97
C ARG A 407 -24.24 -0.02 -3.50
N PRO A 408 -25.29 -0.66 -2.94
CA PRO A 408 -25.29 -2.11 -2.72
C PRO A 408 -25.34 -2.85 -4.05
N VAL A 409 -24.70 -4.01 -4.15
CA VAL A 409 -24.73 -4.88 -5.35
C VAL A 409 -26.09 -5.58 -5.51
N SER A 410 -26.96 -5.51 -4.50
CA SER A 410 -28.14 -6.39 -4.36
C SER A 410 -29.49 -5.83 -4.82
N GLU A 411 -29.57 -4.65 -5.45
CA GLU A 411 -30.74 -4.34 -6.26
C GLU A 411 -30.51 -4.92 -7.66
N GLU A 412 -30.88 -6.19 -7.83
CA GLU A 412 -31.19 -6.74 -9.15
C GLU A 412 -32.18 -5.78 -9.83
N ASP A 413 -31.83 -5.27 -11.01
CA ASP A 413 -32.76 -4.58 -11.89
C ASP A 413 -33.94 -5.54 -12.21
N ASP A 414 -35.06 -5.38 -11.50
CA ASP A 414 -36.37 -6.00 -11.79
C ASP A 414 -36.98 -5.48 -13.11
#